data_AF-A0A2S6CE76-F1
#
_entry.id   AF-A0A2S6CE76-F1
#
_cell.length_a   1.000
_cell.length_b   1.000
_cell.length_c   1.000
_cell.angle_alpha   90.00
_cell.angle_beta   90.00
_cell.angle_gamma   90.00
#
_symmetry.space_group_name_H-M   'P 1'
#
loop_
_entity.id
_entity.type
_entity.pdbx_description
1 polymer ?
#
loop_
_entity_poly.entity_id
_entity_poly.type
_entity_poly.pdbx_seq_one_letter_code
_entity_poly.pdbx_strand_id
1 'polypeptide(L)'
;MVFVYNPSTNVAHAQFSPSDQNVQVGFDKNNKMFVPTYYDDTVSPPKQGNERALYHWYICNYAYAAYGYQSLNFVVGNAKPQNPSCQKVDVVRKFVK
;
A
#
# COMPACT_ATOMS: atom_id res chain seq x y z
N MET A 1 -7.62 3.56 -8.06
CA MET A 1 -7.35 3.17 -6.66
C MET A 1 -6.74 4.37 -5.96
N VAL A 2 -7.23 4.70 -4.76
CA VAL A 2 -6.69 5.76 -3.89
C VAL A 2 -6.27 5.18 -2.55
N PHE A 3 -5.33 5.84 -1.89
CA PHE A 3 -5.00 5.56 -0.49
C PHE A 3 -5.77 6.52 0.42
N VAL A 4 -6.63 5.95 1.26
CA VAL A 4 -7.34 6.69 2.31
C VAL A 4 -6.52 6.59 3.59
N TYR A 5 -6.01 7.73 4.03
CA TYR A 5 -5.20 7.85 5.23
C TYR A 5 -6.06 8.22 6.44
N ASN A 6 -5.68 7.73 7.61
CA ASN A 6 -6.26 8.15 8.88
C ASN A 6 -5.13 8.36 9.90
N PRO A 7 -5.06 9.52 10.58
CA PRO A 7 -3.98 9.82 11.54
C PRO A 7 -3.85 8.83 12.72
N SER A 8 -4.90 8.05 13.00
CA SER A 8 -4.89 7.03 14.05
C SER A 8 -4.18 5.74 13.67
N THR A 9 -3.74 5.57 12.42
CA THR A 9 -3.11 4.33 11.94
C THR A 9 -1.98 4.55 10.94
N ASN A 10 -1.00 3.63 10.95
CA ASN A 10 0.05 3.55 9.94
C ASN A 10 -0.30 2.65 8.74
N VAL A 11 -1.59 2.38 8.55
CA VAL A 11 -2.12 1.57 7.45
C VAL A 11 -3.05 2.44 6.61
N ALA A 12 -2.70 2.62 5.33
CA ALA A 12 -3.55 3.30 4.37
C ALA A 12 -4.51 2.31 3.70
N HIS A 13 -5.79 2.66 3.64
CA HIS A 13 -6.79 1.81 3.01
C HIS A 13 -6.75 1.96 1.49
N ALA A 14 -6.61 0.84 0.77
CA ALA A 14 -6.56 0.84 -0.69
C ALA A 14 -7.98 0.76 -1.26
N GLN A 15 -8.57 1.92 -1.55
CA GLN A 15 -9.94 2.01 -2.04
C GLN A 15 -9.97 1.98 -3.58
N PHE A 16 -10.81 1.11 -4.13
CA PHE A 16 -11.06 1.00 -5.57
C PHE A 16 -12.39 1.66 -5.90
N SER A 17 -12.32 2.85 -6.49
CA SER A 17 -13.48 3.59 -7.00
C SER A 17 -13.06 4.42 -8.22
N PRO A 18 -14.02 4.84 -9.06
CA PRO A 18 -13.80 5.95 -9.98
C PRO A 18 -13.36 7.18 -9.17
N SER A 19 -12.27 7.82 -9.57
CA SER A 19 -11.72 9.01 -8.94
C SER A 19 -10.71 9.65 -9.89
N ASP A 20 -10.62 10.98 -9.87
CA ASP A 20 -9.57 11.73 -10.56
C ASP A 20 -8.23 11.66 -9.82
N GLN A 21 -8.26 11.22 -8.55
CA GLN A 21 -7.07 10.90 -7.78
C GLN A 21 -6.74 9.42 -7.95
N ASN A 22 -5.46 9.12 -8.16
CA ASN A 22 -4.99 7.75 -8.26
C ASN A 22 -3.61 7.57 -7.64
N VAL A 23 -3.40 6.39 -7.05
CA VAL A 23 -2.08 5.90 -6.70
C VAL A 23 -1.45 5.27 -7.94
N GLN A 24 -0.26 5.73 -8.30
CA GLN A 24 0.55 5.10 -9.34
C GLN A 24 1.07 3.75 -8.84
N VAL A 25 0.98 2.71 -9.68
CA VAL A 25 1.48 1.37 -9.37
C VAL A 25 2.28 0.81 -10.55
N GLY A 26 3.33 0.07 -10.25
CA GLY A 26 4.12 -0.70 -11.21
C GLY A 26 3.96 -2.21 -11.00
N PHE A 27 4.42 -3.00 -11.96
CA PHE A 27 4.52 -4.45 -11.85
C PHE A 27 5.95 -4.89 -12.16
N ASP A 28 6.53 -5.72 -11.30
CA ASP A 28 7.88 -6.24 -11.49
C ASP A 28 7.93 -7.40 -12.51
N LYS A 29 9.13 -7.96 -12.72
CA LYS A 29 9.34 -9.11 -13.62
C LYS A 29 8.56 -10.36 -13.22
N ASN A 30 8.14 -10.46 -11.96
CA ASN A 30 7.33 -11.55 -11.41
C ASN A 30 5.83 -11.19 -11.36
N ASN A 31 5.43 -10.08 -11.99
CA ASN A 31 4.08 -9.52 -11.98
C ASN A 31 3.58 -9.11 -10.58
N LYS A 32 4.47 -8.86 -9.61
CA LYS A 32 4.10 -8.32 -8.30
C LYS A 32 3.90 -6.80 -8.40
N MET A 33 2.77 -6.34 -7.88
CA MET A 33 2.41 -4.93 -7.84
C MET A 33 3.22 -4.20 -6.76
N PHE A 34 3.71 -3.02 -7.09
CA PHE A 34 4.41 -2.14 -6.15
C PHE A 34 3.99 -0.69 -6.31
N VAL A 35 4.24 0.11 -5.28
CA VAL A 35 4.16 1.58 -5.37
C VAL A 35 5.57 2.12 -5.56
N PRO A 36 5.86 2.90 -6.62
CA PRO A 36 7.18 3.49 -6.82
C PRO A 36 7.41 4.65 -5.84
N THR A 37 8.65 4.78 -5.36
CA THR A 37 9.14 5.96 -4.63
C THR A 37 10.52 6.37 -5.12
N TYR A 38 10.82 7.67 -5.09
CA TYR A 38 12.11 8.24 -5.50
C TYR A 38 12.83 8.94 -4.35
N TYR A 39 12.19 9.05 -3.19
CA TYR A 39 12.74 9.77 -2.04
C TYR A 39 13.16 8.79 -0.96
N ASP A 40 14.30 9.07 -0.35
CA ASP A 40 14.80 8.42 0.85
C ASP A 40 14.84 9.43 1.99
N ASP A 41 13.83 9.34 2.85
CA ASP A 41 13.63 10.14 4.05
C ASP A 41 14.20 9.47 5.31
N THR A 42 14.90 8.33 5.18
CA THR A 42 15.55 7.64 6.31
C THR A 42 16.90 8.24 6.70
N VAL A 43 17.36 9.25 5.95
CA VAL A 43 18.66 9.92 6.12
C VAL A 43 18.47 11.44 6.22
N SER A 44 19.45 12.14 6.80
CA SER A 44 19.47 13.61 6.90
C SER A 44 20.73 14.18 6.21
N PRO A 45 20.59 15.06 5.21
CA PRO A 45 19.32 15.51 4.61
C PRO A 45 18.65 14.37 3.78
N PRO A 46 17.31 14.41 3.61
CA PRO A 46 16.62 13.49 2.72
C PRO A 46 17.20 13.53 1.31
N LYS A 47 17.27 12.37 0.65
CA LYS A 47 17.89 12.24 -0.67
C LYS A 47 16.87 11.80 -1.70
N GLN A 48 16.94 12.38 -2.89
CA GLN A 48 16.32 11.79 -4.06
C GLN A 48 17.26 10.74 -4.64
N GLY A 49 16.75 9.54 -4.89
CA GLY A 49 17.51 8.42 -5.44
C GLY A 49 16.82 7.81 -6.66
N ASN A 50 17.33 6.64 -7.04
CA ASN A 50 16.68 5.80 -8.05
C ASN A 50 15.30 5.34 -7.57
N GLU A 51 14.44 4.98 -8.52
CA GLU A 51 13.16 4.36 -8.22
C GLU A 51 13.33 3.14 -7.31
N ARG A 52 12.54 3.10 -6.24
CA ARG A 52 12.41 1.96 -5.34
C ARG A 52 10.98 1.45 -5.38
N ALA A 53 10.85 0.13 -5.43
CA ALA A 53 9.57 -0.55 -5.41
C ALA A 53 9.14 -0.87 -3.97
N LEU A 54 8.02 -0.30 -3.53
CA LEU A 54 7.43 -0.56 -2.22
C LEU A 54 6.37 -1.67 -2.32
N TYR A 55 6.61 -2.77 -1.62
CA TYR A 55 5.72 -3.94 -1.56
C TYR A 55 5.04 -4.05 -0.19
N HIS A 56 4.53 -2.94 0.32
CA HIS A 56 3.93 -2.87 1.66
C HIS A 56 2.46 -3.28 1.65
N TRP A 57 2.10 -4.29 0.86
CA TRP A 57 0.73 -4.78 0.73
C TRP A 57 0.38 -5.73 1.87
N TYR A 58 -0.77 -5.47 2.49
CA TYR A 58 -1.31 -6.29 3.56
C TYR A 58 -2.81 -6.48 3.37
N ILE A 59 -3.30 -7.66 3.73
CA ILE A 59 -4.73 -7.85 3.97
C ILE A 59 -4.98 -7.66 5.46
N CYS A 60 -5.88 -6.75 5.82
CA CYS A 60 -6.19 -6.43 7.22
C CYS A 60 -7.69 -6.47 7.46
N ASN A 61 -8.08 -6.75 8.70
CA ASN A 61 -9.45 -6.53 9.15
C ASN A 61 -9.66 -5.03 9.41
N TYR A 62 -10.77 -4.50 8.89
CA TYR A 62 -11.13 -3.09 8.99
C TYR A 62 -12.61 -2.97 9.36
N ALA A 63 -12.93 -2.12 10.33
CA ALA A 63 -14.30 -1.83 10.72
C ALA A 63 -14.77 -0.57 9.99
N TYR A 64 -15.82 -0.69 9.18
CA TYR A 64 -16.47 0.44 8.51
C TYR A 64 -17.97 0.43 8.78
N ALA A 65 -18.50 1.54 9.29
CA ALA A 65 -19.93 1.70 9.55
C ALA A 65 -20.57 0.52 10.33
N ALA A 66 -19.88 0.04 11.38
CA ALA A 66 -20.25 -1.11 12.22
C ALA A 66 -20.11 -2.52 11.58
N TYR A 67 -19.59 -2.62 10.35
CA TYR A 67 -19.30 -3.91 9.71
C TYR A 67 -17.80 -4.20 9.67
N GLY A 68 -17.44 -5.45 9.95
CA GLY A 68 -16.08 -5.96 9.79
C GLY A 68 -15.85 -6.40 8.35
N TYR A 69 -14.86 -5.81 7.70
CA TYR A 69 -14.38 -6.17 6.37
C TYR A 69 -12.96 -6.70 6.44
N GLN A 70 -12.58 -7.50 5.46
CA GLN A 70 -11.19 -7.83 5.18
C GLN A 70 -10.84 -7.20 3.84
N SER A 71 -9.82 -6.33 3.82
CA SER A 71 -9.50 -5.54 2.63
C SER A 71 -8.01 -5.48 2.37
N LEU A 72 -7.66 -5.11 1.12
CA LEU A 72 -6.30 -4.74 0.77
C LEU A 72 -5.95 -3.38 1.35
N ASN A 73 -4.77 -3.27 1.93
CA ASN A 73 -4.24 -2.07 2.55
C ASN A 73 -2.73 -1.95 2.28
N PHE A 74 -2.19 -0.76 2.51
CA PHE A 74 -0.79 -0.44 2.32
C PHE A 74 -0.18 0.13 3.60
N VAL A 75 0.89 -0.47 4.11
CA VAL A 75 1.57 0.04 5.32
C VAL A 75 2.46 1.22 4.96
N VAL A 76 2.30 2.31 5.71
CA VAL A 76 3.00 3.57 5.48
C VAL A 76 4.39 3.53 6.12
N GLY A 77 5.41 3.90 5.33
CA GLY A 77 6.80 3.92 5.76
C GLY A 77 7.40 2.54 6.04
N ASN A 78 8.60 2.52 6.62
CA ASN A 78 9.32 1.29 6.98
C ASN A 78 8.91 0.77 8.37
N ALA A 79 7.62 0.65 8.62
CA ALA A 79 7.06 0.22 9.90
C ALA A 79 6.31 -1.12 9.78
N LYS A 80 6.13 -1.80 10.91
CA LYS A 80 5.17 -2.91 11.01
C LYS A 80 3.75 -2.34 11.13
N PRO A 81 2.72 -2.98 10.55
CA PRO A 81 1.34 -2.53 10.74
C PRO A 81 0.99 -2.55 12.23
N GLN A 82 0.37 -1.48 12.72
CA GLN A 82 -0.14 -1.43 14.09
C GLN A 82 -1.36 -2.33 14.29
N ASN A 83 -2.09 -2.62 13.22
CA ASN A 83 -3.26 -3.49 13.25
C ASN A 83 -2.78 -4.95 13.24
N PRO A 84 -2.99 -5.71 14.33
CA PRO A 84 -2.43 -7.05 14.48
C PRO A 84 -3.07 -8.08 13.54
N SER A 85 -4.22 -7.78 12.92
CA SER A 85 -4.84 -8.66 11.93
C SER A 85 -4.15 -8.63 10.57
N CYS A 86 -3.26 -7.66 10.32
CA CYS A 86 -2.65 -7.47 9.02
C CYS A 86 -1.70 -8.62 8.66
N GLN A 87 -1.98 -9.27 7.53
CA GLN A 87 -1.15 -10.31 6.95
C GLN A 87 -0.45 -9.78 5.70
N LYS A 88 0.87 -9.93 5.62
CA LYS A 88 1.66 -9.50 4.46
C LYS A 88 1.28 -10.33 3.25
N VAL A 89 1.06 -9.70 2.11
CA VAL A 89 0.72 -10.37 0.85
C VAL A 89 1.47 -9.78 -0.32
N ASP A 90 1.59 -10.56 -1.39
CA ASP A 90 1.97 -10.05 -2.70
C ASP A 90 0.71 -9.91 -3.56
N VAL A 91 0.47 -8.73 -4.12
CA VAL A 91 -0.58 -8.52 -5.11
C VAL A 91 0.00 -8.84 -6.48
N VAL A 92 -0.55 -9.82 -7.19
CA VAL A 92 -0.01 -10.28 -8.47
C VAL A 92 -1.00 -10.05 -9.60
N ARG A 93 -0.51 -9.53 -10.73
CA ARG A 93 -1.30 -9.49 -11.97
C ARG A 93 -1.25 -10.86 -12.65
N LYS A 94 -2.43 -11.43 -12.89
CA LYS A 94 -2.60 -12.66 -13.70
C LYS A 94 -3.29 -12.32 -15.01
N PHE A 95 -2.70 -12.78 -16.12
CA PHE A 95 -3.30 -12.64 -17.45
C PHE A 95 -4.27 -13.81 -17.67
N VAL A 96 -5.53 -13.49 -17.94
CA VAL A 96 -6.55 -14.46 -18.38
C VAL A 96 -6.53 -14.52 -19.91
N LYS A 97 -6.63 -15.75 -20.44
CA LYS A 97 -6.72 -16.03 -21.88
C LYS A 97 -8.14 -15.84 -22.38
#